data_AF-A0A6I1HXG0-F1
#
_entry.id   AF-A0A6I1HXG0-F1
#
_cell.length_a   1.000
_cell.length_b   1.000
_cell.length_c   1.000
_cell.angle_alpha   90.00
_cell.angle_beta   90.00
_cell.angle_gamma   90.00
#
_symmetry.space_group_name_H-M   'P 1'
#
loop_
_entity.id
_entity.type
_entity.pdbx_description
1 polymer ?
#
loop_
_entity_poly.entity_id
_entity_poly.type
_entity_poly.pdbx_seq_one_letter_code
_entity_poly.pdbx_strand_id
1 'polypeptide(L)'
;MDLPTLPVLIDTRKTAEYRRWEDSLHDVAAAAIDRSTKEMNHDTFDLDDLEALGLSKFDPTQHLTSKAAVAAYMSEIVATGNAELFQSAMNDVVRAYGMGKVAARADITREGAYKALREGSKPRFETILKMLDALGMQLAIVPKATPGGAAEA
;
A
#
# COMPACT_ATOMS: atom_id res chain seq x y z
N MET A 1 51.10 30.63 -41.69
CA MET A 1 52.03 30.84 -40.57
C MET A 1 51.40 30.16 -39.37
N ASP A 2 52.18 29.28 -38.77
CA ASP A 2 51.78 28.08 -38.03
C ASP A 2 51.47 28.40 -36.55
N LEU A 3 50.42 27.82 -35.99
CA LEU A 3 50.10 27.91 -34.55
C LEU A 3 50.75 26.72 -33.84
N PRO A 4 51.52 26.91 -32.76
CA PRO A 4 52.09 25.78 -32.04
C PRO A 4 50.99 25.01 -31.29
N THR A 5 50.84 23.73 -31.64
CA THR A 5 50.06 22.74 -30.90
C THR A 5 50.65 22.52 -29.51
N LEU A 6 49.87 22.77 -28.44
CA LEU A 6 50.24 22.36 -27.08
C LEU A 6 49.78 20.91 -26.82
N PRO A 7 50.64 20.06 -26.22
CA PRO A 7 50.31 18.67 -25.96
C PRO A 7 49.44 18.51 -24.71
N VAL A 8 48.51 17.56 -24.80
CA VAL A 8 47.77 16.96 -23.68
C VAL A 8 48.77 16.22 -22.78
N LEU A 9 48.96 16.70 -21.56
CA LEU A 9 49.66 15.97 -20.50
C LEU A 9 48.68 15.75 -19.34
N ILE A 10 48.01 14.60 -19.34
CA ILE A 10 47.27 14.11 -18.18
C ILE A 10 48.31 13.59 -17.19
N ASP A 11 48.68 14.41 -16.20
CA ASP A 11 49.51 13.97 -15.07
C ASP A 11 48.67 13.04 -14.18
N THR A 12 49.03 11.75 -14.12
CA THR A 12 48.33 10.73 -13.32
C THR A 12 48.84 10.64 -11.89
N ARG A 13 49.81 11.46 -11.46
CA ARG A 13 50.20 11.54 -10.05
C ARG A 13 49.30 12.54 -9.33
N LYS A 14 48.14 12.08 -8.84
CA LYS A 14 47.40 12.82 -7.81
C LYS A 14 48.39 13.17 -6.69
N THR A 15 48.69 14.45 -6.52
CA THR A 15 49.56 14.94 -5.46
C THR A 15 48.93 14.61 -4.11
N ALA A 16 49.75 14.50 -3.05
CA ALA A 16 49.24 14.27 -1.70
C ALA A 16 48.24 15.35 -1.27
N GLU A 17 48.41 16.56 -1.80
CA GLU A 17 47.52 17.71 -1.62
C GLU A 17 46.15 17.50 -2.30
N TYR A 18 46.12 16.95 -3.51
CA TYR A 18 44.85 16.64 -4.20
C TYR A 18 44.08 15.52 -3.50
N ARG A 19 44.75 14.47 -3.01
CA ARG A 19 44.08 13.42 -2.19
C ARG A 19 43.49 13.99 -0.91
N ARG A 20 44.23 14.86 -0.22
CA ARG A 20 43.75 15.51 1.00
C ARG A 20 42.53 16.43 0.74
N TRP A 21 42.47 17.08 -0.42
CA TRP A 21 41.32 17.88 -0.84
C TRP A 21 40.10 17.02 -1.18
N GLU A 22 40.29 15.88 -1.84
CA GLU A 22 39.23 14.92 -2.19
C GLU A 22 38.67 14.19 -0.95
N ASP A 23 39.52 13.78 -0.01
CA ASP A 23 39.12 13.23 1.28
C ASP A 23 38.33 14.27 2.11
N SER A 24 38.77 15.54 2.08
CA SER A 24 38.04 16.65 2.70
C SER A 24 36.68 16.90 2.05
N LEU A 25 36.52 16.68 0.73
CA LEU A 25 35.23 16.77 0.06
C LEU A 25 34.31 15.62 0.46
N HIS A 26 34.85 14.41 0.62
CA HIS A 26 34.07 13.25 1.06
C HIS A 26 33.62 13.38 2.52
N ASP A 27 34.47 13.89 3.42
CA ASP A 27 34.09 14.11 4.82
C ASP A 27 33.06 15.23 4.96
N VAL A 28 33.20 16.33 4.21
CA VAL A 28 32.23 17.43 4.25
C VAL A 28 30.91 17.03 3.59
N ALA A 29 30.94 16.29 2.49
CA ALA A 29 29.73 15.77 1.85
C ALA A 29 29.05 14.69 2.71
N ALA A 30 29.80 13.77 3.30
CA ALA A 30 29.27 12.76 4.22
C ALA A 30 28.71 13.41 5.49
N ALA A 31 29.39 14.40 6.06
CA ALA A 31 28.89 15.15 7.22
C ALA A 31 27.69 16.04 6.87
N ALA A 32 27.59 16.57 5.65
CA ALA A 32 26.44 17.32 5.19
C ALA A 32 25.22 16.42 4.94
N ILE A 33 25.44 15.24 4.35
CA ILE A 33 24.40 14.22 4.14
C ILE A 33 23.95 13.61 5.48
N ASP A 34 24.88 13.29 6.39
CA ASP A 34 24.56 12.79 7.75
C ASP A 34 23.79 13.84 8.54
N ARG A 35 24.20 15.11 8.50
CA ARG A 35 23.47 16.22 9.13
C ARG A 35 22.07 16.38 8.54
N SER A 36 21.94 16.31 7.21
CA SER A 36 20.64 16.36 6.53
C SER A 36 19.76 15.14 6.83
N THR A 37 20.35 13.95 7.00
CA THR A 37 19.63 12.71 7.31
C THR A 37 19.20 12.66 8.78
N LYS A 38 19.99 13.26 9.66
CA LYS A 38 19.72 13.36 11.11
C LYS A 38 18.74 14.48 11.46
N GLU A 39 18.64 15.52 10.62
CA GLU A 39 17.64 16.60 10.72
C GLU A 39 16.32 16.27 10.01
N MET A 40 16.31 15.26 9.11
CA MET A 40 15.08 14.68 8.57
C MET A 40 14.40 13.81 9.65
N ASN A 41 13.73 14.47 10.58
CA ASN A 41 12.79 13.84 11.49
C ASN A 41 11.64 13.26 10.65
N HIS A 42 11.64 11.95 10.40
CA HIS A 42 10.53 11.24 9.74
C HIS A 42 9.24 11.23 10.61
N ASP A 43 9.28 11.88 11.79
CA ASP A 43 8.22 11.93 12.80
C ASP A 43 7.40 13.24 12.77
N THR A 44 7.35 13.98 11.67
CA THR A 44 6.53 15.22 11.61
C THR A 44 5.75 15.32 10.30
N PHE A 45 5.05 14.25 9.98
CA PHE A 45 3.82 14.37 9.21
C PHE A 45 2.74 13.73 10.08
N ASP A 46 2.10 14.55 10.91
CA ASP A 46 1.03 14.07 11.78
C ASP A 46 -0.25 13.94 10.95
N LEU A 47 -1.09 12.96 11.25
CA LEU A 47 -2.39 12.83 10.58
C LEU A 47 -3.27 14.06 10.81
N ASP A 48 -3.04 14.76 11.92
CA ASP A 48 -3.67 16.04 12.26
C ASP A 48 -3.33 17.15 11.24
N ASP A 49 -2.18 17.06 10.56
CA ASP A 49 -1.80 18.01 9.50
C ASP A 49 -2.68 17.85 8.23
N LEU A 50 -3.28 16.67 8.02
CA LEU A 50 -4.22 16.44 6.91
C LEU A 50 -5.56 17.15 7.14
N GLU A 51 -6.02 17.22 8.39
CA GLU A 51 -7.26 17.91 8.74
C GLU A 51 -7.12 19.42 8.49
N ALA A 52 -5.95 20.00 8.75
CA ALA A 52 -5.64 21.39 8.42
C ALA A 52 -5.71 21.69 6.90
N LEU A 53 -5.50 20.67 6.05
CA LEU A 53 -5.68 20.74 4.60
C LEU A 53 -7.14 20.46 4.17
N GLY A 54 -8.06 20.27 5.11
CA GLY A 54 -9.46 19.94 4.86
C GLY A 54 -9.66 18.51 4.35
N LEU A 55 -8.68 17.64 4.52
CA LEU A 55 -8.74 16.24 4.09
C LEU A 55 -9.17 15.36 5.27
N SER A 56 -10.24 14.59 5.09
CA SER A 56 -10.69 13.61 6.08
C SER A 56 -10.14 12.22 5.79
N LYS A 57 -10.03 11.37 6.82
CA LYS A 57 -9.72 9.96 6.64
C LYS A 57 -10.73 9.30 5.68
N PHE A 58 -10.23 8.59 4.68
CA PHE A 58 -11.07 7.88 3.73
C PHE A 58 -11.85 6.76 4.44
N ASP A 59 -13.18 6.75 4.24
CA ASP A 59 -14.08 5.71 4.73
C ASP A 59 -14.75 5.01 3.53
N PRO A 60 -14.36 3.76 3.20
CA PRO A 60 -14.93 3.05 2.05
C PRO A 60 -16.43 2.81 2.19
N THR A 61 -16.97 2.78 3.42
CA THR A 61 -18.39 2.48 3.66
C THR A 61 -19.33 3.48 2.98
N GLN A 62 -18.87 4.72 2.76
CA GLN A 62 -19.63 5.79 2.08
C GLN A 62 -19.86 5.50 0.59
N HIS A 63 -19.06 4.62 -0.01
CA HIS A 63 -19.10 4.31 -1.44
C HIS A 63 -19.69 2.91 -1.74
N LEU A 64 -19.90 2.08 -0.73
CA LEU A 64 -20.43 0.71 -0.85
C LEU A 64 -21.97 0.67 -0.92
N THR A 65 -22.56 1.53 -1.74
CA THR A 65 -24.02 1.78 -1.81
C THR A 65 -24.76 0.88 -2.78
N SER A 66 -24.05 0.11 -3.61
CA SER A 66 -24.64 -0.80 -4.60
C SER A 66 -23.95 -2.17 -4.61
N LYS A 67 -24.65 -3.19 -5.11
CA LYS A 67 -24.07 -4.52 -5.28
C LYS A 67 -22.86 -4.51 -6.23
N ALA A 68 -22.93 -3.70 -7.30
CA ALA A 68 -21.83 -3.57 -8.24
C ALA A 68 -20.58 -2.95 -7.58
N ALA A 69 -20.75 -1.93 -6.75
CA ALA A 69 -19.64 -1.32 -5.99
C ALA A 69 -18.99 -2.31 -5.03
N VAL A 70 -19.80 -3.08 -4.28
CA VAL A 70 -19.29 -4.13 -3.38
C VAL A 70 -18.54 -5.21 -4.16
N ALA A 71 -19.10 -5.70 -5.27
CA ALA A 71 -18.48 -6.74 -6.07
C ALA A 71 -17.14 -6.28 -6.64
N ALA A 72 -17.07 -5.06 -7.18
CA ALA A 72 -15.83 -4.47 -7.69
C ALA A 72 -14.78 -4.34 -6.57
N TYR A 73 -15.16 -3.72 -5.45
CA TYR A 73 -14.29 -3.52 -4.29
C TYR A 73 -13.70 -4.83 -3.75
N MET A 74 -14.56 -5.84 -3.54
CA MET A 74 -14.13 -7.15 -3.04
C MET A 74 -13.26 -7.90 -4.05
N SER A 75 -13.54 -7.79 -5.35
CA SER A 75 -12.78 -8.48 -6.39
C SER A 75 -11.34 -7.97 -6.49
N GLU A 76 -11.16 -6.65 -6.44
CA GLU A 76 -9.81 -6.03 -6.41
C GLU A 76 -9.02 -6.52 -5.20
N ILE A 77 -9.67 -6.60 -4.03
CA ILE A 77 -9.01 -7.02 -2.81
C ILE A 77 -8.64 -8.50 -2.85
N VAL A 78 -9.52 -9.36 -3.35
CA VAL A 78 -9.22 -10.79 -3.57
C VAL A 78 -8.02 -10.96 -4.52
N ALA A 79 -7.91 -10.11 -5.56
CA ALA A 79 -6.81 -10.17 -6.51
C ALA A 79 -5.43 -9.92 -5.88
N THR A 80 -5.37 -9.15 -4.77
CA THR A 80 -4.13 -8.94 -4.01
C THR A 80 -3.60 -10.21 -3.35
N GLY A 81 -4.46 -11.21 -3.11
CA GLY A 81 -4.11 -12.42 -2.37
C GLY A 81 -3.86 -12.20 -0.87
N ASN A 82 -4.17 -11.01 -0.32
CA ASN A 82 -3.99 -10.70 1.09
C ASN A 82 -5.25 -11.02 1.90
N ALA A 83 -5.16 -12.04 2.76
CA ALA A 83 -6.28 -12.49 3.58
C ALA A 83 -6.71 -11.48 4.66
N GLU A 84 -5.77 -10.73 5.24
CA GLU A 84 -6.06 -9.72 6.25
C GLU A 84 -6.80 -8.53 5.61
N LEU A 85 -6.36 -8.11 4.43
CA LEU A 85 -7.02 -7.06 3.66
C LEU A 85 -8.43 -7.50 3.23
N PHE A 86 -8.59 -8.75 2.77
CA PHE A 86 -9.89 -9.33 2.47
C PHE A 86 -10.83 -9.30 3.68
N GLN A 87 -10.32 -9.65 4.87
CA GLN A 87 -11.12 -9.62 6.08
C GLN A 87 -11.51 -8.18 6.47
N SER A 88 -10.58 -7.22 6.34
CA SER A 88 -10.85 -5.79 6.56
C SER A 88 -11.95 -5.30 5.61
N ALA A 89 -11.85 -5.66 4.33
CA ALA A 89 -12.83 -5.33 3.32
C ALA A 89 -14.22 -5.90 3.62
N MET A 90 -14.28 -7.17 4.06
CA MET A 90 -15.52 -7.79 4.52
C MET A 90 -16.11 -7.00 5.68
N ASN A 91 -15.29 -6.52 6.62
CA ASN A 91 -15.76 -5.68 7.71
C ASN A 91 -16.37 -4.37 7.19
N ASP A 92 -15.70 -3.68 6.26
CA ASP A 92 -16.22 -2.45 5.66
C ASP A 92 -17.56 -2.67 4.94
N VAL A 93 -17.67 -3.72 4.14
CA VAL A 93 -18.94 -4.08 3.47
C VAL A 93 -20.03 -4.40 4.49
N VAL A 94 -19.73 -5.20 5.50
CA VAL A 94 -20.72 -5.55 6.55
C VAL A 94 -21.13 -4.33 7.36
N ARG A 95 -20.22 -3.38 7.61
CA ARG A 95 -20.53 -2.09 8.25
C ARG A 95 -21.45 -1.25 7.39
N ALA A 96 -21.19 -1.13 6.09
CA ALA A 96 -22.01 -0.36 5.15
C ALA A 96 -23.47 -0.89 5.08
N TYR A 97 -23.66 -2.21 5.16
CA TYR A 97 -25.00 -2.84 5.12
C TYR A 97 -25.65 -2.97 6.50
N GLY A 98 -24.87 -2.82 7.57
CA GLY A 98 -25.27 -2.96 8.96
C GLY A 98 -25.05 -4.37 9.50
N MET A 99 -24.07 -4.51 10.40
CA MET A 99 -23.63 -5.78 11.02
C MET A 99 -24.78 -6.66 11.51
N GLY A 100 -25.76 -6.09 12.22
CA GLY A 100 -26.89 -6.87 12.74
C GLY A 100 -27.79 -7.46 11.65
N LYS A 101 -28.00 -6.73 10.55
CA LYS A 101 -28.81 -7.19 9.41
C LYS A 101 -28.11 -8.32 8.67
N VAL A 102 -26.80 -8.18 8.44
CA VAL A 102 -26.00 -9.21 7.77
C VAL A 102 -25.92 -10.46 8.64
N ALA A 103 -25.61 -10.33 9.94
CA ALA A 103 -25.53 -11.47 10.85
C ALA A 103 -26.85 -12.28 10.90
N ALA A 104 -27.98 -11.58 10.99
CA ALA A 104 -29.30 -12.22 10.98
C ALA A 104 -29.59 -12.97 9.67
N ARG A 105 -29.23 -12.40 8.51
CA ARG A 105 -29.40 -13.05 7.20
C ARG A 105 -28.43 -14.21 6.98
N ALA A 106 -27.22 -14.12 7.52
CA ALA A 106 -26.17 -15.12 7.42
C ALA A 106 -26.35 -16.29 8.42
N ASP A 107 -27.41 -16.28 9.24
CA ASP A 107 -27.67 -17.25 10.30
C ASP A 107 -26.47 -17.40 11.27
N ILE A 108 -25.93 -16.26 11.71
CA ILE A 108 -24.86 -16.19 12.71
C ILE A 108 -25.21 -15.18 13.80
N THR A 109 -24.67 -15.40 15.00
CA THR A 109 -24.86 -14.44 16.09
C THR A 109 -24.12 -13.14 15.78
N ARG A 110 -24.65 -12.01 16.27
CA ARG A 110 -24.02 -10.69 16.11
C ARG A 110 -22.60 -10.67 16.71
N GLU A 111 -22.43 -11.30 17.87
CA GLU A 111 -21.12 -11.49 18.51
C GLU A 111 -20.17 -12.35 17.66
N GLY A 112 -20.69 -13.43 17.05
CA GLY A 112 -19.94 -14.27 16.13
C GLY A 112 -19.46 -13.49 14.91
N ALA A 113 -20.32 -12.63 14.34
CA ALA A 113 -19.96 -11.77 13.22
C ALA A 113 -18.84 -10.76 13.59
N TYR A 114 -18.95 -10.10 14.76
CA TYR A 114 -17.87 -9.22 15.25
C TYR A 114 -16.56 -9.98 15.47
N LYS A 115 -16.61 -11.16 16.12
CA LYS A 115 -15.41 -11.96 16.39
C LYS A 115 -14.75 -12.49 15.12
N ALA A 116 -15.53 -12.76 14.08
CA ALA A 116 -15.05 -13.25 12.79
C ALA A 116 -14.40 -12.16 11.93
N LEU A 117 -14.74 -10.88 12.14
CA LEU A 117 -14.25 -9.76 11.33
C LEU A 117 -13.30 -8.83 12.08
N ARG A 118 -13.03 -9.06 13.38
CA ARG A 118 -12.03 -8.29 14.14
C ARG A 118 -10.62 -8.54 13.63
N GLU A 119 -9.78 -7.52 13.68
CA GLU A 119 -8.36 -7.61 13.33
C GLU A 119 -7.66 -8.80 14.00
N GLY A 120 -6.78 -9.48 13.25
CA GLY A 120 -6.04 -10.66 13.70
C GLY A 120 -6.87 -11.93 13.92
N SER A 121 -8.18 -11.89 13.66
CA SER A 121 -9.01 -13.10 13.68
C SER A 121 -8.77 -14.00 12.46
N LYS A 122 -9.23 -15.25 12.55
CA LYS A 122 -9.19 -16.21 11.44
C LYS A 122 -10.59 -16.74 11.22
N PRO A 123 -11.44 -16.03 10.46
CA PRO A 123 -12.80 -16.50 10.20
C PRO A 123 -12.74 -17.84 9.46
N ARG A 124 -13.65 -18.76 9.81
CA ARG A 124 -13.81 -19.99 9.04
C ARG A 124 -14.35 -19.63 7.66
N PHE A 125 -13.91 -20.38 6.64
CA PHE A 125 -14.37 -20.17 5.27
C PHE A 125 -15.90 -20.24 5.14
N GLU A 126 -16.55 -21.17 5.85
CA GLU A 126 -18.02 -21.26 5.91
C GLU A 126 -18.68 -19.96 6.39
N THR A 127 -18.10 -19.28 7.38
CA THR A 127 -18.61 -18.00 7.88
C THR A 127 -18.51 -16.91 6.82
N ILE A 128 -17.42 -16.89 6.05
CA ILE A 128 -17.25 -15.96 4.93
C ILE A 128 -18.32 -16.21 3.86
N LEU A 129 -18.54 -17.47 3.48
CA LEU A 129 -19.56 -17.83 2.49
C LEU A 129 -20.97 -17.38 2.91
N LYS A 130 -21.35 -17.64 4.18
CA LYS A 130 -22.65 -17.22 4.73
C LYS A 130 -22.82 -15.69 4.72
N MET A 131 -21.77 -14.95 5.05
CA MET A 131 -21.82 -13.49 5.01
C MET A 131 -21.91 -12.95 3.58
N LEU A 132 -21.17 -13.53 2.62
CA LEU A 132 -21.28 -13.17 1.22
C LEU A 132 -22.68 -13.43 0.67
N ASP A 133 -23.26 -14.60 0.97
CA ASP A 133 -24.62 -14.94 0.57
C ASP A 133 -25.66 -13.96 1.16
N ALA A 134 -25.52 -13.61 2.44
CA ALA A 134 -26.37 -12.60 3.09
C ALA A 134 -26.28 -11.19 2.47
N LEU A 135 -25.15 -10.89 1.81
CA LEU A 135 -24.90 -9.67 1.03
C LEU A 135 -25.36 -9.82 -0.45
N GLY A 136 -25.81 -11.01 -0.86
CA GLY A 136 -26.16 -11.33 -2.24
C GLY A 136 -24.95 -11.42 -3.17
N MET A 137 -23.81 -11.87 -2.63
CA MET A 137 -22.54 -12.07 -3.32
C MET A 137 -22.22 -13.56 -3.43
N GLN A 138 -21.45 -13.91 -4.46
CA GLN A 138 -20.94 -15.27 -4.66
C GLN A 138 -19.43 -15.22 -4.94
N LEU A 139 -18.71 -16.27 -4.56
CA LEU A 139 -17.31 -16.45 -4.97
C LEU A 139 -17.25 -17.15 -6.33
N ALA A 140 -16.39 -16.66 -7.21
CA ALA A 140 -16.10 -17.28 -8.50
C ALA A 140 -14.62 -17.63 -8.58
N ILE A 141 -14.32 -18.79 -9.16
CA ILE A 141 -12.96 -19.18 -9.52
C ILE A 141 -12.75 -18.79 -10.98
N VAL A 142 -11.86 -17.85 -11.22
CA VAL A 142 -11.51 -17.35 -12.54
C VAL A 142 -10.01 -17.54 -12.80
N PRO A 143 -9.58 -17.65 -14.07
CA PRO A 143 -8.15 -17.61 -14.39
C PRO A 143 -7.51 -16.34 -13.83
N LYS A 144 -6.34 -16.46 -13.22
CA LYS A 144 -5.54 -15.28 -12.90
C LYS A 144 -5.10 -14.63 -14.21
N ALA A 145 -5.30 -13.33 -14.35
CA ALA A 145 -4.75 -12.58 -15.47
C ALA A 145 -3.22 -12.68 -15.40
N THR A 146 -2.62 -13.49 -16.26
CA THR A 146 -1.17 -13.50 -16.45
C THR A 146 -0.81 -12.20 -17.17
N PRO A 147 0.08 -11.34 -16.61
CA PRO A 147 0.59 -10.21 -17.37
C PRO A 147 1.52 -10.75 -18.46
N GLY A 148 0.95 -11.04 -19.63
CA GLY A 148 1.67 -11.63 -20.77
C GLY A 148 1.17 -13.02 -21.13
N GLY A 149 0.03 -13.09 -21.82
CA GLY A 149 -0.42 -14.27 -22.53
C GLY A 149 -1.12 -13.80 -23.80
N ALA A 150 -0.42 -13.93 -24.92
CA ALA A 150 -1.02 -13.80 -26.23
C ALA A 150 -2.28 -14.67 -26.32
N ALA A 151 -3.20 -14.24 -27.17
CA ALA A 151 -4.31 -15.04 -27.64
C ALA A 151 -3.87 -16.49 -27.92
N GLU A 152 -4.28 -17.42 -27.07
CA GLU A 152 -4.54 -18.79 -27.48
C GLU A 152 -6.05 -18.99 -27.42
N ALA A 153 -6.70 -18.59 -28.51
CA ALA A 153 -7.91 -19.17 -29.08
C ALA A 153 -8.08 -18.63 -30.49
#